data_AF-A0A948HER9-F1
#
_entry.id   AF-A0A948HER9-F1
#
_cell.length_a   1.000
_cell.length_b   1.000
_cell.length_c   1.000
_cell.angle_alpha   90.00
_cell.angle_beta   90.00
_cell.angle_gamma   90.00
#
_symmetry.space_group_name_H-M   'P 1'
#
loop_
_entity.id
_entity.type
_entity.pdbx_description
1 polymer ?
#
loop_
_entity_poly.entity_id
_entity_poly.type
_entity_poly.pdbx_seq_one_letter_code
_entity_poly.pdbx_strand_id
1 'polypeptide(L)' 'MEYKRKDVFTKPATPADILKLALEKEKSSYDFYSQQIKLTKNPSMKKLFIKLKAAEQLHIRYIRKMLER' A
#
# COMPACT_ATOMS: atom_id res chain seq x y z
N MET A 1 -13.19 20.42 -4.25
CA MET A 1 -13.27 18.94 -4.30
C MET A 1 -13.08 18.42 -2.90
N GLU A 2 -14.12 17.84 -2.32
CA GLU A 2 -14.07 17.31 -0.96
C GLU A 2 -13.41 15.93 -1.01
N TYR A 3 -12.21 15.79 -0.45
CA TYR A 3 -11.58 14.47 -0.30
C TYR A 3 -12.33 13.71 0.81
N LYS A 4 -13.39 13.02 0.44
CA LYS A 4 -14.10 12.13 1.37
C LYS A 4 -13.22 10.91 1.62
N ARG A 5 -12.57 10.85 2.79
CA ARG A 5 -12.00 9.61 3.32
C ARG A 5 -13.12 8.56 3.31
N LYS A 6 -12.99 7.55 2.44
CA LYS A 6 -13.90 6.39 2.38
C LYS A 6 -13.55 5.35 3.45
N ASP A 7 -12.46 5.56 4.15
CA ASP A 7 -12.02 4.83 5.32
C ASP A 7 -12.99 5.16 6.46
N VAL A 8 -14.07 4.37 6.55
CA VAL A 8 -14.83 4.22 7.80
C VAL A 8 -13.84 3.68 8.81
N PHE A 9 -13.20 4.57 9.55
CA PHE A 9 -12.25 4.21 10.60
C PHE A 9 -13.05 3.67 11.78
N THR A 10 -13.47 2.42 11.70
CA THR A 10 -13.83 1.66 12.88
C THR A 10 -12.54 1.45 13.66
N LYS A 11 -12.47 1.98 14.89
CA LYS A 11 -11.33 1.82 15.80
C LYS A 11 -10.88 0.35 15.78
N PRO A 12 -9.66 0.02 15.32
CA PRO A 12 -9.23 -1.37 15.27
C PRO A 12 -9.26 -1.95 16.69
N ALA A 13 -10.00 -3.03 16.89
CA ALA A 13 -10.23 -3.61 18.20
C ALA A 13 -9.15 -4.62 18.57
N THR A 14 -8.44 -5.17 17.57
CA THR A 14 -7.42 -6.20 17.74
C THR A 14 -6.14 -5.88 16.96
N PRO A 15 -4.99 -6.47 17.34
CA PRO A 15 -3.77 -6.42 16.53
C PRO A 15 -3.99 -6.93 15.10
N ALA A 16 -4.85 -7.93 14.90
CA ALA A 16 -5.19 -8.45 13.58
C ALA A 16 -5.91 -7.40 12.71
N ASP A 17 -6.78 -6.58 13.30
CA ASP A 17 -7.44 -5.49 12.57
C ASP A 17 -6.45 -4.40 12.13
N ILE A 18 -5.46 -4.10 12.98
CA ILE A 18 -4.37 -3.17 12.63
C ILE A 18 -3.57 -3.73 11.45
N LEU A 19 -3.23 -5.03 11.48
CA LEU A 19 -2.49 -5.68 10.40
C LEU A 19 -3.30 -5.74 9.10
N LYS A 20 -4.62 -5.99 9.16
CA LYS A 20 -5.50 -5.93 7.99
C LYS A 20 -5.56 -4.51 7.40
N LEU A 21 -5.67 -3.49 8.25
CA LEU A 21 -5.63 -2.09 7.81
C LEU A 21 -4.30 -1.76 7.12
N ALA A 22 -3.18 -2.16 7.73
CA ALA A 22 -1.85 -1.99 7.15
C ALA A 22 -1.76 -2.68 5.79
N LEU A 23 -2.23 -3.95 5.69
CA LEU A 23 -2.23 -4.71 4.44
C LEU A 23 -2.98 -3.99 3.30
N GLU A 24 -4.15 -3.41 3.59
CA GLU A 24 -4.92 -2.66 2.59
C GLU A 24 -4.23 -1.35 2.18
N LYS A 25 -3.54 -0.68 3.10
CA LYS A 25 -2.73 0.49 2.77
C LYS A 25 -1.54 0.11 1.88
N GLU A 26 -0.83 -0.98 2.16
CA GLU A 26 0.28 -1.43 1.31
C GLU A 26 -0.16 -1.85 -0.09
N LYS A 27 -1.30 -2.54 -0.22
CA LYS A 27 -1.89 -2.86 -1.53
C LYS A 27 -2.23 -1.58 -2.31
N SER A 28 -2.86 -0.60 -1.64
CA SER A 28 -3.20 0.68 -2.25
C SER A 28 -1.95 1.43 -2.75
N SER A 29 -0.88 1.44 -1.96
CA SER A 29 0.41 2.03 -2.34
C SER A 29 1.06 1.28 -3.52
N TYR A 30 1.04 -0.05 -3.51
CA TYR A 30 1.53 -0.86 -4.62
C TYR A 30 0.83 -0.55 -5.94
N ASP A 31 -0.50 -0.43 -5.90
CA ASP A 31 -1.32 -0.08 -7.06
C ASP A 31 -1.08 1.36 -7.52
N PHE A 32 -0.96 2.29 -6.56
CA PHE A 32 -0.61 3.68 -6.84
C PHE A 32 0.72 3.77 -7.59
N TYR A 33 1.79 3.16 -7.07
CA TYR A 33 3.11 3.19 -7.75
C TYR A 33 3.08 2.45 -9.09
N SER A 34 2.30 1.37 -9.21
CA SER A 34 2.08 0.68 -10.49
C SER A 34 1.47 1.60 -11.55
N GLN A 35 0.52 2.46 -11.17
CA GLN A 35 -0.07 3.46 -12.06
C GLN A 35 0.94 4.57 -12.38
N GLN A 36 1.67 5.08 -11.38
CA GLN A 36 2.66 6.13 -11.60
C GLN A 36 3.78 5.70 -12.57
N ILE A 37 4.23 4.44 -12.51
CA ILE A 37 5.20 3.89 -13.47
C ILE A 37 4.70 4.00 -14.91
N LYS A 38 3.41 3.77 -15.16
CA LYS A 38 2.82 3.85 -16.51
C LYS A 38 2.73 5.29 -17.01
N LEU A 39 2.43 6.24 -16.12
CA LEU A 39 2.21 7.66 -16.46
C LEU A 39 3.50 8.48 -16.51
N THR A 40 4.56 8.03 -15.82
CA THR A 40 5.80 8.81 -15.66
C THR A 40 6.73 8.67 -16.87
N LYS A 41 7.04 9.81 -17.49
CA LYS A 41 8.01 9.92 -18.60
C LYS A 41 9.46 10.05 -18.13
N ASN A 42 9.69 10.73 -17.00
CA ASN A 42 11.04 10.93 -16.46
C ASN A 42 11.66 9.59 -16.00
N PRO A 43 12.80 9.15 -16.56
CA PRO A 43 13.39 7.85 -16.25
C PRO A 43 13.79 7.67 -14.78
N SER A 44 14.33 8.72 -14.15
CA SER A 44 14.76 8.69 -12.75
C SER A 44 13.57 8.52 -11.80
N MET A 45 12.48 9.25 -12.05
CA MET A 45 11.23 9.12 -11.29
C MET A 45 10.58 7.74 -11.51
N LYS A 46 10.57 7.23 -12.74
CA LYS A 46 10.10 5.87 -13.04
C LYS A 46 10.90 4.82 -12.25
N LYS A 47 12.23 4.95 -12.18
CA LYS A 47 13.09 4.06 -11.39
C LYS A 47 12.77 4.13 -9.89
N LEU A 48 12.48 5.32 -9.37
CA LEU A 48 12.05 5.49 -7.98
C LEU A 48 10.72 4.76 -7.72
N PHE A 49 9.70 4.95 -8.55
CA PHE A 49 8.41 4.28 -8.38
C PHE A 49 8.52 2.75 -8.49
N ILE A 50 9.40 2.23 -9.35
CA ILE A 50 9.70 0.79 -9.41
C ILE A 50 10.25 0.28 -8.08
N LYS A 51 11.20 1.02 -7.47
CA LYS A 51 11.75 0.65 -6.16
C LYS A 51 10.70 0.68 -5.05
N LEU A 52 9.87 1.73 -5.01
CA LEU A 52 8.80 1.85 -4.01
C LEU A 52 7.77 0.74 -4.15
N LYS A 53 7.30 0.47 -5.38
CA LYS A 53 6.42 -0.67 -5.67
C LYS A 53 6.99 -2.00 -5.16
N ALA A 54 8.28 -2.24 -5.37
CA ALA A 54 8.94 -3.46 -4.91
C ALA A 54 9.01 -3.55 -3.38
N ALA A 55 9.22 -2.42 -2.69
CA ALA A 55 9.16 -2.33 -1.23
C ALA A 55 7.76 -2.69 -0.71
N GLU A 56 6.69 -2.12 -1.28
CA GLU A 56 5.33 -2.45 -0.84
C GLU A 56 4.98 -3.91 -1.07
N GLN A 57 5.49 -4.52 -2.14
CA GLN A 57 5.33 -5.96 -2.36
C GLN A 57 5.99 -6.80 -1.25
N LEU A 58 7.12 -6.35 -0.70
CA LEU A 58 7.77 -6.99 0.44
C LEU A 58 6.91 -6.80 1.70
N HIS A 59 6.46 -5.58 1.99
CA HIS A 59 5.61 -5.27 3.13
C HIS A 59 4.32 -6.12 3.14
N ILE A 60 3.62 -6.22 1.99
CA ILE A 60 2.44 -7.07 1.80
C ILE A 60 2.72 -8.52 2.21
N ARG A 61 3.87 -9.08 1.78
CA ARG A 61 4.23 -10.47 2.13
C ARG A 61 4.49 -10.63 3.62
N TYR A 62 5.19 -9.69 4.24
CA TYR A 62 5.46 -9.72 5.67
C TYR A 62 4.17 -9.65 6.50
N ILE A 63 3.27 -8.71 6.16
CA ILE A 63 2.01 -8.54 6.89
C ILE A 63 1.11 -9.78 6.73
N ARG A 64 1.04 -10.38 5.52
CA ARG A 64 0.31 -11.64 5.31
C ARG A 64 0.84 -12.76 6.19
N LYS A 65 2.16 -12.92 6.26
CA LYS A 65 2.80 -13.92 7.13
C LYS A 65 2.50 -13.67 8.62
N MET A 66 2.33 -12.42 9.05
CA MET A 66 1.95 -12.09 10.42
C MET A 66 0.48 -12.40 10.73
N LEU A 67 -0.40 -12.34 9.73
CA LEU A 67 -1.83 -12.67 9.86
C LEU A 67 -2.11 -14.19 9.82
N GLU A 68 -1.23 -14.97 9.22
CA GLU A 68 -1.32 -16.43 9.12
C GLU A 68 -0.77 -17.15 10.37
N ARG A 69 -0.20 -16.41 11.32
CA ARG A 69 0.29 -16.92 12.61
C ARG A 69 -0.78 -16.84 13.67
#